data_AF-A0A239QSP5-F1
#
_entry.id   AF-A0A239QSP5-F1
#
_cell.length_a   1.000
_cell.length_b   1.000
_cell.length_c   1.000
_cell.angle_alpha   90.00
_cell.angle_beta   90.00
_cell.angle_gamma   90.00
#
_symmetry.space_group_name_H-M   'P 1'
#
loop_
_entity.id
_entity.type
_entity.pdbx_description
1 polymer ?
#
loop_
_entity_poly.entity_id
_entity_poly.type
_entity_poly.pdbx_seq_one_letter_code
_entity_poly.pdbx_strand_id
1 'polypeptide(L)'
;MPKIYTEQFKRDAVAMVAQGVSQKKVCRDLGISKSALQAWVRDDRFRAQGLTPTTDPDERREMMAALKRIRELEMENEVLRRAAAYLS
;
A
#
# COMPACT_ATOMS: atom_id res chain seq x y z
N MET A 1 -20.89 16.74 10.58
CA MET A 1 -20.52 15.35 10.92
C MET A 1 -19.48 14.85 9.95
N PRO A 2 -18.41 14.16 10.39
CA PRO A 2 -17.46 13.54 9.47
C PRO A 2 -18.16 12.46 8.64
N LYS A 3 -17.87 12.40 7.34
CA LYS A 3 -18.38 11.32 6.46
C LYS A 3 -17.70 10.01 6.88
N ILE A 4 -18.49 9.02 7.27
CA ILE A 4 -18.03 7.68 7.59
C ILE A 4 -18.29 6.80 6.38
N TYR A 5 -17.24 6.21 5.84
CA TYR A 5 -17.33 5.24 4.74
C TYR A 5 -17.30 3.82 5.31
N THR A 6 -18.09 2.92 4.72
CA THR A 6 -18.07 1.50 5.10
C THR A 6 -16.74 0.85 4.71
N GLU A 7 -16.35 -0.20 5.42
CA GLU A 7 -15.12 -0.94 5.08
C GLU A 7 -15.15 -1.54 3.68
N GLN A 8 -16.32 -2.02 3.23
CA GLN A 8 -16.49 -2.53 1.88
C GLN A 8 -16.22 -1.43 0.83
N PHE A 9 -16.77 -0.23 1.02
CA PHE A 9 -16.55 0.88 0.11
C PHE A 9 -15.06 1.27 0.03
N LYS A 10 -14.36 1.27 1.16
CA LYS A 10 -12.90 1.54 1.18
C LYS A 10 -12.13 0.47 0.41
N ARG A 11 -12.47 -0.81 0.62
CA ARG A 11 -11.85 -1.95 -0.08
C ARG A 11 -12.06 -1.86 -1.59
N ASP A 12 -13.27 -1.56 -2.03
CA ASP A 12 -13.59 -1.44 -3.45
C ASP A 12 -12.80 -0.28 -4.10
N ALA A 13 -12.72 0.87 -3.42
CA ALA A 13 -11.93 2.01 -3.88
C ALA A 13 -10.43 1.68 -3.99
N VAL A 14 -9.88 0.94 -3.02
CA VAL A 14 -8.48 0.47 -3.07
C VAL A 14 -8.28 -0.55 -4.20
N ALA A 15 -9.22 -1.48 -4.39
CA ALA A 15 -9.18 -2.48 -5.45
C ALA A 15 -9.15 -1.82 -6.85
N MET A 16 -9.92 -0.75 -7.08
CA MET A 16 -9.84 0.02 -8.34
C MET A 16 -8.44 0.57 -8.59
N VAL A 17 -7.78 1.09 -7.54
CA VAL A 17 -6.40 1.59 -7.66
C VAL A 17 -5.43 0.44 -7.95
N ALA A 18 -5.60 -0.71 -7.29
CA ALA A 18 -4.78 -1.91 -7.52
C ALA A 18 -4.94 -2.45 -8.96
N GLN A 19 -6.12 -2.30 -9.56
CA GLN A 19 -6.40 -2.63 -10.96
C GLN A 19 -5.82 -1.60 -11.97
N GLY A 20 -5.12 -0.56 -11.49
CA GLY A 20 -4.44 0.42 -12.32
C GLY A 20 -5.24 1.70 -12.61
N VAL A 21 -6.44 1.87 -12.03
CA VAL A 21 -7.18 3.13 -12.15
C VAL A 21 -6.46 4.22 -11.37
N SER A 22 -6.20 5.36 -12.01
CA SER A 22 -5.52 6.48 -11.33
C SER A 22 -6.33 6.97 -10.12
N GLN A 23 -5.64 7.28 -9.02
CA GLN A 23 -6.28 7.81 -7.82
C GLN A 23 -7.12 9.07 -8.10
N LYS A 24 -6.70 9.92 -9.05
CA LYS A 24 -7.47 11.10 -9.47
C LYS A 24 -8.83 10.73 -10.05
N LYS A 25 -8.88 9.68 -10.90
CA LYS A 25 -10.12 9.18 -11.49
C LYS A 25 -11.01 8.56 -10.40
N VAL A 26 -10.45 7.70 -9.54
CA VAL A 26 -11.19 7.09 -8.41
C VAL A 26 -11.80 8.16 -7.50
N CYS A 27 -11.02 9.17 -7.09
CA CYS A 27 -11.53 10.25 -6.25
C CYS A 27 -12.69 11.03 -6.89
N ARG A 28 -12.57 11.35 -8.18
CA ARG A 28 -13.62 12.07 -8.93
C ARG A 28 -14.87 11.22 -9.05
N ASP A 29 -14.72 9.97 -9.47
CA ASP A 29 -15.84 9.08 -9.79
C ASP A 29 -16.60 8.65 -8.52
N LEU A 30 -15.90 8.49 -7.38
CA LEU A 30 -16.49 8.13 -6.09
C LEU A 30 -16.82 9.34 -5.18
N GLY A 31 -16.45 10.55 -5.57
CA GLY A 31 -16.69 11.77 -4.79
C GLY A 31 -15.95 11.82 -3.44
N ILE A 32 -14.76 11.22 -3.36
CA ILE A 32 -13.94 11.14 -2.15
C ILE A 32 -12.69 12.03 -2.23
N SER A 33 -12.18 12.43 -1.06
CA SER A 33 -10.94 13.20 -1.01
C SER A 33 -9.73 12.34 -1.37
N LYS A 34 -8.72 12.97 -2.00
CA LYS A 34 -7.44 12.32 -2.31
C LYS A 34 -6.72 11.82 -1.06
N SER A 35 -6.75 12.60 0.02
CA SER A 35 -6.12 12.23 1.29
C SER A 35 -6.74 10.98 1.91
N ALA A 36 -8.07 10.82 1.84
CA ALA A 36 -8.75 9.63 2.34
C ALA A 36 -8.35 8.39 1.53
N LEU A 37 -8.39 8.48 0.19
CA LEU A 37 -7.98 7.37 -0.67
C LEU A 37 -6.50 6.99 -0.46
N GLN A 38 -5.62 7.98 -0.33
CA GLN A 38 -4.20 7.73 -0.05
C GLN A 38 -3.99 7.02 1.28
N ALA A 39 -4.73 7.38 2.32
CA ALA A 39 -4.67 6.69 3.61
C ALA A 39 -5.13 5.24 3.47
N TRP A 40 -6.24 4.98 2.78
CA TRP A 40 -6.76 3.61 2.60
C TRP A 40 -5.81 2.73 1.78
N VAL A 41 -5.23 3.25 0.70
CA VAL A 41 -4.24 2.52 -0.11
C VAL A 41 -2.98 2.20 0.70
N ARG A 42 -2.51 3.14 1.54
CA ARG A 42 -1.37 2.91 2.43
C ARG A 42 -1.70 1.84 3.47
N ASP A 43 -2.86 1.94 4.12
CA ASP A 43 -3.27 1.03 5.18
C ASP A 43 -3.48 -0.40 4.63
N ASP A 44 -3.99 -0.52 3.41
CA ASP A 44 -4.08 -1.80 2.69
C ASP A 44 -2.69 -2.40 2.43
N ARG A 45 -1.72 -1.59 2.00
CA ARG A 45 -0.32 -2.03 1.82
C ARG A 45 0.31 -2.52 3.12
N PHE A 46 0.01 -1.89 4.25
CA PHE A 46 0.47 -2.38 5.56
C PHE A 46 -0.16 -3.74 5.89
N ARG A 47 -1.48 -3.88 5.72
CA ARG A 47 -2.19 -5.14 5.98
C ARG A 47 -1.68 -6.28 5.10
N ALA A 48 -1.37 -6.01 3.84
CA ALA A 48 -0.79 -6.99 2.92
C ALA A 48 0.59 -7.52 3.38
N GLN A 49 1.26 -6.80 4.28
CA GLN A 49 2.55 -7.15 4.87
C GLN A 49 2.40 -7.66 6.33
N GLY A 50 1.17 -7.99 6.76
CA GLY A 50 0.88 -8.45 8.11
C GLY A 50 0.96 -7.35 9.18
N LEU A 51 1.03 -6.08 8.78
CA LEU A 51 1.16 -4.95 9.69
C LEU A 51 -0.19 -4.33 10.01
N THR A 52 -0.38 -3.90 11.26
CA THR A 52 -1.56 -3.14 11.69
C THR A 52 -1.34 -1.65 11.39
N PRO A 53 -2.23 -1.00 10.61
CA PRO A 53 -2.12 0.44 10.37
C PRO A 53 -2.23 1.23 11.67
N THR A 54 -1.31 2.17 11.87
CA THR A 54 -1.28 3.06 13.04
C THR A 54 -1.59 4.50 12.64
N THR A 55 -2.15 5.27 13.58
CA THR A 55 -2.36 6.71 13.43
C THR A 55 -1.13 7.52 13.82
N ASP A 56 -0.20 6.92 14.57
CA ASP A 56 1.05 7.55 14.99
C ASP A 56 1.93 7.87 13.76
N PRO A 57 2.32 9.14 13.55
CA PRO A 57 3.17 9.54 12.44
C PRO A 57 4.56 8.91 12.42
N ASP A 58 5.15 8.67 13.59
CA ASP A 58 6.51 8.15 13.72
C ASP A 58 6.53 6.64 13.51
N GLU A 59 5.63 5.89 14.16
CA GLU A 59 5.46 4.47 13.88
C GLU A 59 5.15 4.22 12.40
N ARG A 60 4.25 5.02 11.79
CA ARG A 60 3.98 4.94 10.35
C ARG A 60 5.21 5.15 9.48
N ARG A 61 6.09 6.07 9.88
CA ARG A 61 7.31 6.40 9.13
C ARG A 61 8.28 5.22 9.17
N GLU A 62 8.45 4.62 10.34
CA GLU A 62 9.26 3.43 10.55
C GLU A 62 8.71 2.24 9.76
N MET A 63 7.40 2.00 9.79
CA MET A 63 6.76 0.96 8.98
C MET A 63 7.02 1.14 7.48
N MET A 64 6.91 2.37 6.97
CA MET A 64 7.19 2.65 5.56
C MET A 64 8.67 2.43 5.21
N ALA A 65 9.59 2.81 6.11
CA ALA A 65 11.02 2.59 5.94
C ALA A 65 11.36 1.09 5.94
N ALA A 66 10.79 0.32 6.86
CA ALA A 66 10.94 -1.12 6.94
C ALA A 66 10.44 -1.80 5.66
N LEU A 67 9.23 -1.45 5.18
CA LEU A 67 8.69 -1.99 3.93
C LEU A 67 9.54 -1.65 2.71
N LYS A 68 10.16 -0.46 2.69
CA LYS A 68 11.10 -0.10 1.62
C LYS A 68 12.34 -1.00 1.67
N ARG A 69 12.92 -1.19 2.85
CA ARG A 69 14.12 -2.02 3.02
C ARG A 69 13.86 -3.49 2.69
N ILE A 70 12.71 -4.04 3.10
CA ILE A 70 12.31 -5.41 2.75
C ILE A 70 12.27 -5.57 1.23
N ARG A 71 11.63 -4.66 0.51
CA ARG A 71 11.57 -4.72 -0.96
C ARG A 71 12.95 -4.67 -1.62
N GLU A 72 13.85 -3.82 -1.12
CA GLU A 72 15.23 -3.75 -1.62
C GLU A 72 15.95 -5.09 -1.40
N LEU A 73 15.85 -5.65 -0.20
CA LEU A 73 16.44 -6.95 0.15
C LEU A 73 15.87 -8.10 -0.69
N GLU A 74 14.56 -8.11 -0.94
CA GLU A 74 13.92 -9.11 -1.81
C GLU A 74 14.45 -9.03 -3.25
N MET A 75 14.65 -7.81 -3.77
CA MET A 75 15.24 -7.61 -5.10
C MET A 75 16.71 -8.05 -5.14
N GLU A 76 17.51 -7.69 -4.14
CA GLU A 76 18.90 -8.15 -4.00
C GLU A 76 18.96 -9.68 -3.94
N ASN A 77 18.09 -10.31 -3.15
CA ASN A 77 18.03 -11.76 -3.00
C ASN A 77 17.65 -12.46 -4.31
N GLU A 78 16.68 -11.91 -5.05
CA GLU A 78 16.30 -12.44 -6.37
C GLU A 78 17.46 -12.39 -7.37
N VAL A 79 18.25 -11.31 -7.37
CA VAL A 79 19.46 -11.21 -8.19
C VAL A 79 20.48 -12.27 -7.79
N LEU A 80 20.73 -12.44 -6.48
CA LEU A 80 21.66 -13.45 -5.97
C LEU A 80 21.22 -14.87 -6.32
N ARG A 81 19.93 -15.19 -6.18
CA ARG A 81 19.38 -16.50 -6.55
C ARG A 81 19.55 -16.80 -8.03
N ARG A 82 19.29 -15.83 -8.89
CA ARG A 82 19.51 -15.97 -10.34
C ARG A 82 20.98 -16.20 -10.65
N ALA A 83 21.89 -15.44 -10.04
CA ALA A 83 23.33 -15.63 -10.24
C ALA A 83 23.79 -17.02 -9.78
N ALA A 84 23.32 -17.50 -8.63
CA ALA A 84 23.64 -18.83 -8.13
C ALA A 84 23.15 -19.94 -9.08
N ALA A 85 21.97 -19.79 -9.69
CA ALA A 85 21.43 -20.74 -10.67
C ALA A 85 22.24 -20.80 -11.98
N TYR A 86 23.03 -19.77 -12.31
CA TYR A 86 23.96 -19.81 -13.45
C TYR A 86 25.31 -20.44 -13.11
N LEU A 87 25.64 -20.57 -11.82
CA LEU A 87 26.90 -21.15 -11.32
C LEU A 87 26.75 -22.62 -10.91
N SER A 88 25.55 -23.19 -11.02
CA SER A 88 25.21 -24.60 -10.82
C SER A 88 25.04 -25.33 -12.14
#